data_AF-A0AA39MSF3-F1
#
_entry.id   AF-A0AA39MSF3-F1
#
_cell.length_a   1.000
_cell.length_b   1.000
_cell.length_c   1.000
_cell.angle_alpha   90.00
_cell.angle_beta   90.00
_cell.angle_gamma   90.00
#
_symmetry.space_group_name_H-M   'P 1'
#
loop_
_entity.id
_entity.type
_entity.pdbx_description
1 polymer ?
#
loop_
_entity_poly.entity_id
_entity_poly.type
_entity_poly.pdbx_seq_one_letter_code
_entity_poly.pdbx_strand_id
1 'polypeptide(L)'
;MPKWSIPFMCDCWFPSTREALRMIHCLLKGLVWLHERKIVHRDFKQGNTLVNFAYGDHWTRCPEDEGFQRFFCRRGMLTYGYIDYNIAVMFPRSASLSECRLPYWKSWDGTNNWWLYDTAQGEHDYDPFAFDVALLGFHLCESFQHLPP
;
A
#
# COMPACT_ATOMS: atom_id res chain seq x y z
N MET A 1 -3.58 8.95 -19.80
CA MET A 1 -3.28 8.25 -18.53
C MET A 1 -2.53 9.21 -17.62
N PRO A 2 -2.81 9.26 -16.31
CA PRO A 2 -1.99 10.03 -15.38
C PRO A 2 -0.55 9.53 -15.43
N LYS A 3 0.42 10.45 -15.29
CA LYS A 3 1.82 10.08 -15.08
C LYS A 3 1.98 9.72 -13.61
N TRP A 4 2.57 8.56 -13.35
CA TRP A 4 2.82 8.10 -11.99
C TRP A 4 4.24 8.42 -11.56
N SER A 5 4.43 8.65 -10.25
CA SER A 5 5.72 8.89 -9.61
C SER A 5 6.61 7.65 -9.63
N ILE A 6 7.87 7.82 -9.20
CA ILE A 6 8.62 6.74 -8.54
C ILE A 6 7.89 6.25 -7.28
N PRO A 7 8.21 5.05 -6.76
CA PRO A 7 7.69 4.59 -5.47
C PRO A 7 7.70 5.62 -4.36
N PHE A 8 6.60 5.66 -3.63
CA PHE A 8 6.37 6.57 -2.53
C PHE A 8 7.35 6.31 -1.38
N MET A 9 8.11 7.34 -0.97
CA MET A 9 8.89 7.34 0.27
C MET A 9 8.27 8.32 1.27
N CYS A 10 7.95 7.84 2.47
CA CYS A 10 7.12 8.60 3.42
C CYS A 10 7.87 9.66 4.23
N ASP A 11 9.19 9.76 4.08
CA ASP A 11 10.03 10.65 4.88
C ASP A 11 9.48 12.09 4.86
N CYS A 12 8.83 12.47 5.96
CA CYS A 12 8.40 13.82 6.35
C CYS A 12 7.41 14.57 5.43
N TRP A 13 6.65 13.88 4.57
CA TRP A 13 6.02 14.56 3.44
C TRP A 13 4.65 15.20 3.70
N PHE A 14 3.88 14.71 4.67
CA PHE A 14 2.53 15.24 4.90
C PHE A 14 2.57 16.47 5.82
N PRO A 15 2.11 17.65 5.35
CA PRO A 15 2.12 18.86 6.14
C PRO A 15 1.10 18.85 7.29
N SER A 16 0.20 17.85 7.34
CA SER A 16 -0.79 17.67 8.42
C SER A 16 -1.40 16.27 8.40
N THR A 17 -1.98 15.85 9.53
CA THR A 17 -2.78 14.62 9.68
C THR A 17 -3.90 14.53 8.63
N ARG A 18 -4.52 15.67 8.27
CA ARG A 18 -5.58 15.72 7.24
C ARG A 18 -5.11 15.16 5.90
N GLU A 19 -3.90 15.52 5.48
CA GLU A 19 -3.38 15.08 4.18
C GLU A 19 -2.96 13.61 4.21
N ALA A 20 -2.39 13.15 5.33
CA ALA A 20 -2.12 11.73 5.54
C ALA A 20 -3.41 10.90 5.47
N LEU A 21 -4.48 11.35 6.13
CA LEU A 21 -5.80 10.69 6.11
C LEU A 21 -6.42 10.65 4.70
N ARG A 22 -6.19 11.67 3.85
CA ARG A 22 -6.63 11.65 2.45
C ARG A 22 -5.91 10.57 1.65
N MET A 23 -4.60 10.43 1.85
CA MET A 23 -3.85 9.33 1.25
C MET A 23 -4.37 7.98 1.74
N ILE A 24 -4.48 7.78 3.05
CA ILE A 24 -4.97 6.55 3.66
C ILE A 24 -6.33 6.17 3.08
N HIS A 25 -7.26 7.12 3.00
CA HIS A 25 -8.58 6.90 2.41
C HIS A 25 -8.51 6.50 0.93
N CYS A 26 -7.60 7.07 0.14
CA CYS A 26 -7.38 6.69 -1.25
C CYS A 26 -6.85 5.24 -1.37
N LEU A 27 -5.87 4.88 -0.54
CA LEU A 27 -5.27 3.54 -0.50
C LEU A 27 -6.29 2.48 -0.05
N LEU A 28 -7.10 2.78 0.97
CA LEU A 28 -8.17 1.90 1.44
C LEU A 28 -9.23 1.66 0.37
N LYS A 29 -9.59 2.68 -0.43
CA LYS A 29 -10.47 2.48 -1.60
C LYS A 29 -9.87 1.52 -2.62
N GLY A 30 -8.56 1.63 -2.88
CA GLY A 30 -7.84 0.69 -3.75
C GLY A 30 -7.88 -0.75 -3.20
N LEU A 31 -7.65 -0.90 -1.90
CA LEU A 31 -7.68 -2.21 -1.22
C LEU A 31 -9.07 -2.85 -1.34
N VAL A 32 -10.12 -2.11 -0.98
CA VAL A 32 -11.52 -2.58 -1.09
C VAL A 32 -11.84 -2.97 -2.53
N TRP A 33 -11.43 -2.15 -3.51
CA TRP A 33 -11.68 -2.46 -4.92
C TRP A 33 -11.02 -3.77 -5.37
N LEU A 34 -9.78 -4.03 -4.92
CA LEU A 34 -9.07 -5.29 -5.19
C LEU A 34 -9.78 -6.47 -4.52
N HIS A 35 -10.11 -6.32 -3.23
CA HIS A 35 -10.72 -7.39 -2.43
C HIS A 35 -12.13 -7.76 -2.91
N GLU A 36 -12.95 -6.79 -3.34
CA GLU A 36 -14.24 -7.04 -4.02
C GLU A 36 -14.11 -7.91 -5.28
N ARG A 37 -12.95 -7.84 -5.95
CA ARG A 37 -12.63 -8.62 -7.16
C ARG A 37 -11.83 -9.88 -6.85
N LYS A 38 -11.65 -10.17 -5.56
CA LYS A 38 -10.87 -11.30 -5.03
C LYS A 38 -9.43 -11.29 -5.49
N ILE A 39 -8.86 -10.09 -5.58
CA ILE A 39 -7.46 -9.86 -5.85
C ILE A 39 -6.79 -9.56 -4.52
N VAL A 40 -5.77 -10.33 -4.16
CA VAL A 40 -4.90 -10.07 -3.01
C VAL A 40 -3.53 -9.65 -3.53
N HIS A 41 -2.97 -8.59 -2.98
CA HIS A 41 -1.71 -8.00 -3.44
C HIS A 41 -0.49 -8.72 -2.86
N ARG A 42 -0.53 -9.03 -1.56
CA ARG A 42 0.48 -9.75 -0.77
C ARG A 42 1.83 -9.04 -0.59
N ASP A 43 1.94 -7.79 -1.01
CA ASP A 43 3.16 -6.97 -0.89
C ASP A 43 2.81 -5.48 -0.75
N PHE A 44 1.79 -5.16 0.05
CA PHE A 44 1.52 -3.75 0.37
C PHE A 44 2.72 -3.19 1.13
N LYS A 45 3.34 -2.15 0.60
CA LYS A 45 4.44 -1.39 1.22
C LYS A 45 4.53 -0.01 0.60
N GLN A 46 5.25 0.90 1.25
CA GLN A 46 5.51 2.24 0.72
C GLN A 46 6.10 2.16 -0.70
N GLY A 47 7.09 1.27 -0.90
CA GLY A 47 7.74 1.01 -2.18
C GLY A 47 6.82 0.50 -3.31
N ASN A 48 5.60 0.06 -2.98
CA ASN A 48 4.61 -0.40 -3.96
C ASN A 48 3.40 0.56 -4.06
N THR A 49 3.55 1.78 -3.54
CA THR A 49 2.56 2.84 -3.65
C THR A 49 3.08 3.94 -4.57
N LEU A 50 2.26 4.38 -5.52
CA LEU A 50 2.54 5.50 -6.41
C LEU A 50 1.62 6.68 -6.12
N VAL A 51 2.07 7.87 -6.50
CA VAL A 51 1.23 9.08 -6.58
C VAL A 51 1.13 9.52 -8.04
N ASN A 52 0.00 10.11 -8.45
CA ASN A 52 -0.27 10.65 -9.78
C ASN A 52 0.54 11.91 -10.13
N PHE A 53 1.80 11.98 -9.69
CA PHE A 53 2.68 13.12 -9.82
C PHE A 53 4.09 12.67 -10.22
N ALA A 54 4.55 13.06 -11.40
CA ALA A 54 5.89 12.71 -11.89
C ALA A 54 6.79 13.95 -11.89
N TYR A 55 7.88 13.91 -11.13
CA TYR A 55 9.07 14.70 -11.41
C TYR A 55 10.30 13.87 -11.05
N GLY A 56 11.28 13.86 -11.95
CA GLY A 56 12.54 13.12 -11.80
C GLY A 56 12.45 11.61 -12.07
N ASP A 57 13.33 11.14 -12.94
CA ASP A 57 13.76 9.75 -13.11
C ASP A 57 14.71 9.28 -11.98
N HIS A 58 14.83 10.06 -10.91
CA HIS A 58 15.78 9.86 -9.84
C HIS A 58 15.06 9.43 -8.57
N TRP A 59 15.56 8.35 -7.94
CA TRP A 59 15.15 7.90 -6.61
C TRP A 59 15.44 8.93 -5.50
N THR A 60 16.10 10.03 -5.84
CA THR A 60 16.48 11.13 -4.95
C THR A 60 15.51 12.29 -5.11
N ARG A 61 14.85 12.68 -4.01
CA ARG A 61 14.03 13.91 -3.97
C ARG A 61 14.91 15.15 -4.07
N CYS A 62 14.55 16.07 -4.96
CA CYS A 62 15.10 17.42 -4.96
C CYS A 62 14.21 18.37 -4.13
N PRO A 63 14.75 19.42 -3.47
CA PRO A 63 13.96 20.40 -2.71
C PRO A 63 12.82 21.05 -3.51
N GLU A 64 13.01 21.23 -4.81
CA GLU A 64 12.03 21.76 -5.75
C GLU A 64 10.80 20.85 -5.87
N ASP A 65 11.02 19.52 -5.84
CA ASP A 65 9.97 18.52 -5.90
C ASP A 65 9.05 18.63 -4.69
N GLU A 66 9.62 18.83 -3.50
CA GLU A 66 8.83 18.94 -2.28
C GLU A 66 7.88 20.15 -2.29
N GLY A 67 8.35 21.31 -2.76
CA GLY A 67 7.54 22.52 -2.84
C GLY A 67 6.33 22.35 -3.76
N PHE A 68 6.57 21.73 -4.91
CA PHE A 68 5.53 21.44 -5.89
C PHE A 68 4.56 20.37 -5.37
N GLN A 69 5.05 19.27 -4.80
CA GLN A 69 4.21 18.20 -4.26
C GLN A 69 3.34 18.70 -3.09
N ARG A 70 3.90 19.53 -2.20
CA ARG A 70 3.14 20.21 -1.11
C ARG A 70 2.01 21.08 -1.67
N PHE A 71 2.22 21.76 -2.79
CA PHE A 71 1.20 22.58 -3.44
C PHE A 71 0.00 21.75 -3.91
N PHE A 72 0.23 20.61 -4.59
CA PHE A 72 -0.85 19.73 -5.04
C PHE A 72 -1.51 18.96 -3.89
N CYS A 73 -0.73 18.58 -2.87
CA CYS A 73 -1.21 17.93 -1.66
C CYS A 73 -2.23 18.83 -0.95
N ARG A 74 -1.86 20.09 -0.65
CA ARG A 74 -2.76 21.06 -0.01
C ARG A 74 -4.04 21.33 -0.78
N ARG A 75 -4.00 21.20 -2.12
CA ARG A 75 -5.17 21.35 -3.00
C ARG A 75 -6.01 20.08 -3.13
N GLY A 76 -5.61 18.96 -2.52
CA GLY A 76 -6.30 17.68 -2.61
C GLY A 76 -6.30 17.08 -4.02
N MET A 77 -5.28 17.40 -4.82
CA MET A 77 -5.19 16.97 -6.23
C MET A 77 -4.38 15.68 -6.42
N LEU A 78 -3.86 15.11 -5.33
CA LEU A 78 -3.04 13.91 -5.35
C LEU A 78 -3.91 12.66 -5.23
N THR A 79 -3.63 11.70 -6.10
CA THR A 79 -4.25 10.38 -6.15
C THR A 79 -3.16 9.35 -5.99
N TYR A 80 -3.45 8.30 -5.21
CA TYR A 80 -2.51 7.25 -4.88
C TYR A 80 -2.97 5.92 -5.46
N GLY A 81 -2.03 5.06 -5.83
CA GLY A 81 -2.33 3.75 -6.42
C GLY A 81 -1.28 2.71 -6.08
N TYR A 82 -1.63 1.45 -6.27
CA TYR A 82 -0.73 0.31 -6.02
C TYR A 82 -0.08 -0.20 -7.30
N ILE A 83 1.14 -0.70 -7.17
CA ILE A 83 1.93 -1.33 -8.24
C ILE A 83 2.60 -2.61 -7.75
N ASP A 84 3.30 -3.28 -8.67
CA ASP A 84 4.04 -4.51 -8.41
C ASP A 84 3.14 -5.69 -8.00
N TYR A 85 2.24 -6.04 -8.92
CA TYR A 85 1.31 -7.16 -8.78
C TYR A 85 1.96 -8.52 -9.10
N ASN A 86 3.29 -8.61 -9.15
CA ASN A 86 3.99 -9.83 -9.59
C ASN A 86 3.69 -11.04 -8.71
N ILE A 87 3.43 -10.80 -7.42
CA ILE A 87 3.00 -11.84 -6.49
C ILE A 87 1.50 -11.76 -6.16
N ALA A 88 0.73 -10.91 -6.82
CA ALA A 88 -0.70 -10.85 -6.58
C ALA A 88 -1.41 -12.13 -7.02
N VAL A 89 -2.51 -12.47 -6.35
CA VAL A 89 -3.34 -13.63 -6.70
C VAL A 89 -4.77 -13.16 -6.93
N MET A 90 -5.37 -13.60 -8.04
CA MET A 90 -6.79 -13.41 -8.32
C MET A 90 -7.52 -14.75 -8.15
N PHE A 91 -8.39 -14.83 -7.15
CA PHE A 91 -9.21 -16.02 -6.91
C PHE A 91 -10.44 -16.06 -7.82
N PRO A 92 -11.05 -17.25 -8.04
CA PRO A 92 -12.29 -17.38 -8.76
C PRO A 92 -13.43 -16.54 -8.16
N ARG A 93 -14.14 -15.78 -9.01
CA ARG A 93 -15.30 -14.96 -8.59
C ARG A 93 -16.45 -15.76 -7.98
N SER A 94 -16.49 -17.07 -8.17
CA SER A 94 -17.46 -17.98 -7.54
C SER A 94 -17.04 -18.49 -6.15
N ALA A 95 -15.75 -18.50 -5.80
CA ALA A 95 -15.26 -19.06 -4.54
C ALA A 95 -15.74 -18.27 -3.31
N SER A 96 -16.13 -18.90 -2.22
CA SER A 96 -16.36 -18.15 -0.97
C SER A 96 -15.04 -17.54 -0.46
N LEU A 97 -15.11 -16.45 0.32
CA LEU A 97 -13.90 -15.86 0.93
C LEU A 97 -13.18 -16.86 1.84
N SER A 98 -13.92 -17.71 2.55
CA SER A 98 -13.37 -18.78 3.39
C SER A 98 -12.57 -19.83 2.60
N GLU A 99 -12.87 -20.04 1.33
CA GLU A 99 -12.13 -20.97 0.45
C GLU A 99 -10.90 -20.33 -0.17
N CYS A 100 -10.81 -18.99 -0.16
CA CYS A 100 -9.70 -18.27 -0.75
C CYS A 100 -8.50 -18.25 0.21
N ARG A 101 -7.90 -19.42 0.41
CA ARG A 101 -6.73 -19.66 1.27
C ARG A 101 -5.46 -19.76 0.43
N LEU A 102 -4.33 -19.39 1.02
CA LEU A 102 -3.01 -19.67 0.47
C LEU A 102 -2.17 -20.41 1.50
N PRO A 103 -1.27 -21.33 1.09
CA PRO A 103 -0.35 -21.96 2.02
C PRO A 103 0.50 -20.94 2.78
N TYR A 104 0.83 -21.17 4.05
CA TYR A 104 1.47 -20.15 4.89
C TYR A 104 2.76 -19.58 4.27
N TRP A 105 3.60 -20.40 3.63
CA TRP A 105 4.87 -19.97 3.04
C TRP A 105 4.68 -18.96 1.90
N LYS A 106 3.50 -18.90 1.28
CA LYS A 106 3.17 -17.87 0.28
C LYS A 106 3.13 -16.48 0.89
N SER A 107 2.89 -16.35 2.20
CA SER A 107 3.00 -15.08 2.90
C SER A 107 4.43 -14.55 2.93
N TRP A 108 5.45 -15.38 2.70
CA TRP A 108 6.86 -14.99 2.76
C TRP A 108 7.42 -14.45 1.43
N ASP A 109 6.62 -14.49 0.35
CA ASP A 109 7.04 -14.04 -0.99
C ASP A 109 7.30 -12.50 -1.04
N GLY A 110 6.68 -11.71 -0.16
CA GLY A 110 6.78 -10.24 -0.15
C GLY A 110 7.99 -9.73 0.64
N THR A 111 8.50 -8.55 0.27
CA THR A 111 9.81 -8.07 0.73
C THR A 111 9.90 -7.87 2.24
N ASN A 112 8.81 -7.41 2.86
CA ASN A 112 8.76 -7.06 4.29
C ASN A 112 7.75 -7.90 5.07
N ASN A 113 7.32 -9.03 4.51
CA ASN A 113 6.25 -9.81 5.12
C ASN A 113 6.70 -10.52 6.41
N TRP A 114 8.01 -10.71 6.59
CA TRP A 114 8.64 -11.26 7.81
C TRP A 114 8.44 -10.39 9.06
N TRP A 115 8.08 -9.12 8.88
CA TRP A 115 7.77 -8.21 9.99
C TRP A 115 6.37 -8.49 10.59
N LEU A 116 5.52 -9.22 9.87
CA LEU A 116 4.23 -9.71 10.36
C LEU A 116 4.36 -11.20 10.73
N TYR A 117 4.25 -11.49 12.03
CA TYR A 117 4.33 -12.86 12.54
C TYR A 117 3.00 -13.63 12.48
N ASP A 118 1.94 -13.04 11.90
CA ASP A 118 0.58 -13.61 11.82
C ASP A 118 0.50 -14.93 11.04
N THR A 119 1.49 -15.24 10.21
CA THR A 119 1.57 -16.49 9.44
C THR A 119 2.75 -17.38 9.85
N ALA A 120 3.38 -17.05 10.99
CA ALA A 120 4.53 -17.74 11.53
C ALA A 120 4.19 -18.56 12.80
N GLN A 121 2.91 -18.85 13.05
CA GLN A 121 2.47 -19.59 14.25
C GLN A 121 2.30 -21.10 14.00
N GLY A 122 2.62 -21.56 12.78
CA GLY A 122 2.57 -22.97 12.40
C GLY A 122 1.28 -23.37 11.66
N GLU A 123 0.50 -22.40 11.17
CA GLU A 123 -0.68 -22.66 10.35
C GLU A 123 -0.30 -23.30 9.00
N HIS A 124 -1.16 -24.18 8.48
CA HIS A 124 -0.94 -24.76 7.15
C HIS A 124 -1.24 -23.76 6.02
N ASP A 125 -2.22 -22.89 6.24
CA ASP A 125 -2.67 -21.86 5.31
C ASP A 125 -3.05 -20.57 6.05
N TYR A 126 -3.23 -19.48 5.32
CA TYR A 126 -3.59 -18.18 5.88
C TYR A 126 -4.67 -17.48 5.05
N ASP A 127 -5.29 -16.44 5.65
CA ASP A 127 -6.24 -15.56 4.97
C ASP A 127 -5.45 -14.45 4.26
N PRO A 128 -5.33 -14.48 2.92
CA PRO A 128 -4.56 -13.47 2.22
C PRO A 128 -5.24 -12.09 2.19
N PHE A 129 -6.55 -12.01 2.42
CA PHE A 129 -7.26 -10.74 2.50
C PHE A 129 -6.99 -10.07 3.84
N ALA A 130 -7.08 -10.82 4.93
CA ALA A 130 -6.72 -10.30 6.26
C ALA A 130 -5.23 -9.91 6.30
N PHE A 131 -4.37 -10.70 5.66
CA PHE A 131 -2.94 -10.42 5.57
C PHE A 131 -2.63 -9.12 4.80
N ASP A 132 -3.32 -8.84 3.69
CA ASP A 132 -3.23 -7.58 2.97
C ASP A 132 -3.61 -6.37 3.85
N VAL A 133 -4.66 -6.51 4.67
CA VAL A 133 -5.08 -5.48 5.63
C VAL A 133 -4.00 -5.27 6.69
N ALA A 134 -3.41 -6.35 7.21
CA ALA A 134 -2.34 -6.29 8.19
C ALA A 134 -1.08 -5.60 7.64
N LEU A 135 -0.66 -5.94 6.42
CA LEU A 135 0.48 -5.30 5.74
C LEU A 135 0.24 -3.80 5.56
N LEU A 136 -0.92 -3.41 5.04
CA LEU A 136 -1.24 -2.00 4.87
C LEU A 136 -1.24 -1.28 6.23
N GLY A 137 -1.87 -1.86 7.26
CA GLY A 137 -1.92 -1.29 8.61
C GLY A 137 -0.53 -1.10 9.23
N PHE A 138 0.33 -2.10 9.13
CA PHE A 138 1.72 -2.05 9.58
C PHE A 138 2.47 -0.89 8.92
N HIS A 139 2.41 -0.78 7.60
CA HIS A 139 3.10 0.29 6.88
C HIS A 139 2.52 1.67 7.14
N LEU A 140 1.20 1.79 7.32
CA LEU A 140 0.60 3.06 7.75
C LEU A 140 1.06 3.47 9.15
N CYS A 141 1.20 2.51 10.08
CA CYS A 141 1.74 2.79 11.41
C CYS A 141 3.20 3.23 11.35
N GLU A 142 4.07 2.50 10.65
CA GLU A 142 5.47 2.92 10.47
C GLU A 142 5.57 4.33 9.89
N SER A 143 4.69 4.65 8.93
CA SER A 143 4.66 5.93 8.24
C SER A 143 4.14 7.09 9.08
N PHE A 144 3.14 6.86 9.93
CA PHE A 144 2.32 7.97 10.48
C PHE A 144 2.10 7.93 11.99
N GLN A 145 2.61 6.94 12.72
CA GLN A 145 2.46 6.88 14.19
C GLN A 145 3.02 8.09 14.94
N HIS A 146 3.90 8.86 14.29
CA HIS A 146 4.48 10.09 14.84
C HIS A 146 3.55 11.30 14.72
N LEU A 147 2.48 11.22 13.92
CA LEU A 147 1.53 12.31 13.75
C LEU A 147 0.58 12.35 14.97
N PRO A 148 0.29 13.55 15.53
CA PRO A 148 -0.65 13.67 16.62
C PRO A 148 -2.09 13.35 16.17
N PRO A 149 -2.98 12.95 17.10
CA PRO A 149 -4.40 12.72 16.86
C PRO A 149 -5.11 13.92 16.22
#